data_AF-A0A382TD53-F1
#
_entry.id   AF-A0A382TD53-F1
#
_cell.length_a   1.000
_cell.length_b   1.000
_cell.length_c   1.000
_cell.angle_alpha   90.00
_cell.angle_beta   90.00
_cell.angle_gamma   90.00
#
_symmetry.space_group_name_H-M   'P 1'
#
loop_
_entity.id
_entity.type
_entity.pdbx_description
1 polymer ?
#
loop_
_entity_poly.entity_id
_entity_poly.type
_entity_poly.pdbx_seq_one_letter_code
_entity_poly.pdbx_strand_id
1 'polypeptide(L)' 'GMIRKIGSVKILGNGELSKKLNVSANAFSSSAKEKIEKAGGSITEQ' A
#
# COMPACT_ATOMS: atom_id res chain seq x y z
N GLY A 1 -12.73 17.21 -1.14
CA GLY A 1 -12.63 15.76 -0.95
C GLY A 1 -11.45 15.24 -1.72
N MET A 2 -10.46 14.65 -1.03
CA MET A 2 -9.14 14.32 -1.56
C MET A 2 -9.09 12.89 -2.12
N ILE A 3 -9.87 12.57 -3.16
CA ILE A 3 -9.59 11.42 -4.04
C ILE A 3 -10.39 11.56 -5.33
N ARG A 4 -9.69 11.81 -6.43
CA ARG A 4 -10.24 11.78 -7.79
C ARG A 4 -10.06 10.36 -8.32
N LYS A 5 -11.16 9.73 -8.74
CA LYS A 5 -11.20 8.36 -9.26
C LYS A 5 -10.33 8.24 -10.51
N ILE A 6 -9.10 7.74 -10.35
CA ILE A 6 -8.19 7.35 -11.42
C ILE A 6 -8.01 5.84 -11.25
N GLY A 7 -8.40 5.06 -12.25
CA GLY A 7 -8.62 3.61 -12.19
C GLY A 7 -7.39 2.73 -11.96
N SER A 8 -6.32 3.23 -11.34
CA SER A 8 -5.16 2.43 -10.95
C SER A 8 -4.54 3.04 -9.69
N VAL A 9 -4.64 2.32 -8.58
CA VAL A 9 -4.02 2.73 -7.32
C VAL A 9 -2.65 2.06 -7.21
N LYS A 10 -1.60 2.88 -7.11
CA LYS A 10 -0.23 2.42 -6.87
C LYS A 10 0.21 2.80 -5.46
N ILE A 11 0.60 1.81 -4.67
CA ILE A 11 1.09 2.04 -3.30
C ILE A 11 2.54 2.47 -3.35
N LEU A 12 2.84 3.56 -2.66
CA LEU A 12 4.17 4.13 -2.51
C LEU A 12 4.58 4.09 -1.04
N GLY A 13 5.82 3.69 -0.78
CA GLY A 13 6.35 3.55 0.58
C GLY A 13 6.84 4.85 1.22
N ASN A 14 6.12 5.96 1.07
CA ASN A 14 6.48 7.23 1.71
C ASN A 14 5.75 7.34 3.06
N GLY A 15 6.49 7.24 4.17
CA GLY A 15 5.95 7.15 5.54
C GLY A 15 6.19 5.80 6.22
N GLU A 16 5.99 5.74 7.54
CA GLU A 16 6.15 4.54 8.37
C GLU A 16 4.80 3.89 8.67
N LEU A 17 4.71 2.58 8.41
CA LEU A 17 3.55 1.77 8.77
C LEU A 17 3.76 1.20 10.18
N SER A 18 3.13 1.82 11.17
CA SER A 18 3.22 1.39 12.58
C SER A 18 2.12 0.38 12.96
N LYS A 19 1.07 0.26 12.14
CA LYS A 19 -0.07 -0.65 12.39
C LYS A 19 -0.17 -1.72 11.31
N LYS A 20 -0.58 -2.92 11.72
CA LYS A 20 -0.97 -4.01 10.81
C LYS A 20 -2.20 -3.59 10.03
N LEU A 21 -2.08 -3.51 8.72
CA LEU A 21 -3.17 -3.17 7.81
C LEU A 21 -3.18 -4.17 6.65
N ASN A 22 -4.37 -4.56 6.22
CA ASN A 22 -4.56 -5.26 4.96
C ASN A 22 -4.82 -4.23 3.88
N VAL A 23 -3.99 -4.20 2.85
CA VAL A 23 -4.05 -3.17 1.81
C VAL A 23 -4.24 -3.83 0.44
N SER A 24 -5.35 -3.47 -0.21
CA SER A 24 -5.69 -3.96 -1.56
C SER A 24 -5.44 -2.87 -2.61
N ALA A 25 -4.61 -3.16 -3.63
CA ALA A 25 -4.32 -2.22 -4.71
C ALA A 25 -3.82 -2.92 -5.98
N ASN A 26 -3.88 -2.24 -7.12
CA ASN A 26 -3.46 -2.81 -8.41
C ASN A 26 -1.94 -2.90 -8.57
N ALA A 27 -1.17 -2.05 -7.87
CA ALA A 27 0.29 -2.05 -7.96
C ALA A 27 0.94 -1.59 -6.65
N PHE A 28 2.12 -2.14 -6.35
CA PHE A 28 2.91 -1.79 -5.17
C PHE A 28 4.35 -1.47 -5.57
N SER A 29 4.95 -0.42 -5.00
CA SER A 29 6.37 -0.14 -5.18
C SER A 29 7.24 -1.05 -4.30
N SER A 30 8.51 -1.28 -4.68
CA SER A 30 9.44 -2.13 -3.93
C SER A 30 9.55 -1.68 -2.46
N SER A 31 9.70 -0.37 -2.21
CA SER A 31 9.75 0.18 -0.86
C SER A 31 8.43 0.07 -0.09
N ALA A 32 7.28 -0.05 -0.77
CA ALA A 32 6.01 -0.28 -0.11
C ALA A 32 5.88 -1.73 0.36
N LYS A 33 6.27 -2.71 -0.48
CA LYS A 33 6.23 -4.13 -0.13
C LYS A 33 7.04 -4.42 1.12
N GLU A 34 8.30 -3.98 1.15
CA GLU A 34 9.18 -4.14 2.32
C GLU A 34 8.61 -3.53 3.61
N LYS A 35 7.98 -2.35 3.50
CA LYS A 35 7.39 -1.69 4.67
C LYS A 35 6.14 -2.40 5.17
N ILE A 36 5.31 -2.91 4.27
CA ILE A 36 4.09 -3.64 4.64
C ILE A 36 4.47 -4.97 5.31
N GLU A 37 5.49 -5.68 4.79
CA GLU A 37 6.03 -6.89 5.40
C GLU A 37 6.65 -6.61 6.78
N LYS A 38 7.45 -5.54 6.92
CA LYS A 38 8.00 -5.11 8.21
C LYS A 38 6.93 -4.73 9.23
N ALA A 39 5.85 -4.12 8.76
CA ALA A 39 4.69 -3.78 9.60
C ALA A 39 3.83 -5.01 9.95
N GLY A 40 4.08 -6.17 9.33
CA GLY A 40 3.29 -7.39 9.48
C GLY A 40 1.87 -7.26 8.91
N GLY A 41 1.68 -6.44 7.88
CA GLY A 41 0.43 -6.30 7.13
C GLY A 41 0.35 -7.25 5.94
N SER A 42 -0.82 -7.35 5.31
CA SER A 42 -1.00 -8.18 4.11
C SER A 42 -1.31 -7.32 2.89
N ILE A 43 -0.80 -7.78 1.74
CA ILE A 43 -0.94 -7.14 0.43
C ILE A 43 -1.95 -7.95 -0.38
N THR A 44 -2.94 -7.31 -0.97
CA THR A 44 -3.89 -7.96 -1.88
C THR A 44 -3.86 -7.26 -3.22
N GLU A 45 -3.35 -7.92 -4.25
CA GLU A 45 -3.33 -7.39 -5.61
C GLU A 45 -4.68 -7.68 -6.31
N GLN A 46 -5.32 -6.67 -6.90
CA GLN A 46 -6.58 -6.77 -7.67
C GLN A 46 -6.42 -6.22 -9.09
#